data_AF-A0A535LZH9-F1
#
_entry.id   AF-A0A535LZH9-F1
#
_cell.length_a   1.000
_cell.length_b   1.000
_cell.length_c   1.000
_cell.angle_alpha   90.00
_cell.angle_beta   90.00
_cell.angle_gamma   90.00
#
_symmetry.space_group_name_H-M   'P 1'
#
loop_
_entity.id
_entity.type
_entity.pdbx_description
1 polymer ?
#
loop_
_entity_poly.entity_id
_entity_poly.type
_entity_poly.pdbx_seq_one_letter_code
_entity_poly.pdbx_strand_id
1 'polypeptide(L)'
;MNRSLRRVLAFAIGSLTVMGAGPLFTAVSAGASNGPGGNGNIGGLAGINHLVVIYDENHSFDNLYGLFPGANGISRASDTATTQVDLATGQPYTCLPQTDTHLVGTCLPDQPFDITKYVGADQKTRDLVHRYYQEQIQIDGGKMDKFVTVSDAKGLSLGYYPTDQLPIAKEAARYVLADNFFHAAFGGSFLNHQWLVCACTPVYAHAVSDGSSKDLHTILGSNGLPTKDGQLTTKATGDYAVNTIFPASKPTIPAAQLPLLTNATIGDELSGAGVSWAWYSGGWNNAVAGSADPLFQYHHQPFNYYANFAPGTPGRAHLQDETDFIAAAKAGTLPAVSFVKPIGADNEHPGYTDVLRGENHLRDLINDIRNGPNWSDTAIVITYDEHGGFWDHVAPPTDASHSDIWGPGSRVPTIVISPLAKRGFVDHTLYDTTSILATIERRWDLAPLGTRDANANDLRRAFTLGEGNA
;
A
#
# COMPACT_ATOMS: atom_id res chain seq x y z
N MET A 1 58.81 16.38 68.67
CA MET A 1 57.70 17.35 68.48
C MET A 1 58.20 18.41 67.50
N ASN A 2 57.57 18.78 66.39
CA ASN A 2 56.37 18.33 65.71
C ASN A 2 56.36 19.05 64.33
N ARG A 3 56.02 18.36 63.24
CA ARG A 3 55.61 18.90 61.91
C ARG A 3 56.74 19.60 61.09
N SER A 4 56.84 19.54 59.76
CA SER A 4 55.85 19.24 58.72
C SER A 4 56.52 19.03 57.32
N LEU A 5 55.84 18.24 56.46
CA LEU A 5 55.73 18.29 54.98
C LEU A 5 56.98 18.01 54.11
N ARG A 6 57.08 16.82 53.45
CA ARG A 6 56.57 16.42 52.09
C ARG A 6 57.27 17.19 50.94
N ARG A 7 57.71 16.64 49.80
CA ARG A 7 57.75 15.33 49.09
C ARG A 7 58.53 15.61 47.77
N VAL A 8 59.33 14.68 47.22
CA VAL A 8 59.46 14.43 45.75
C VAL A 8 59.93 12.97 45.52
N LEU A 9 59.56 12.43 44.35
CA LEU A 9 59.82 11.14 43.68
C LEU A 9 58.64 10.15 43.79
N ALA A 10 57.72 10.10 42.82
CA ALA A 10 57.82 9.68 41.40
C ALA A 10 57.98 8.17 41.24
N PHE A 11 56.89 7.49 40.85
CA PHE A 11 56.89 6.33 39.97
C PHE A 11 55.55 6.25 39.23
N ALA A 12 55.64 6.10 37.92
CA ALA A 12 54.56 5.88 36.98
C ALA A 12 54.00 4.45 37.10
N ILE A 13 52.76 4.23 36.64
CA ILE A 13 52.30 3.12 35.76
C ILE A 13 50.79 3.29 35.54
N GLY A 14 50.35 3.14 34.27
CA GLY A 14 49.03 2.60 33.95
C GLY A 14 48.01 3.59 33.40
N SER A 15 48.13 3.97 32.14
CA SER A 15 47.05 4.58 31.36
C SER A 15 45.92 3.57 31.16
N LEU A 16 44.74 3.88 31.69
CA LEU A 16 43.50 3.15 31.48
C LEU A 16 42.87 3.61 30.16
N THR A 17 42.96 2.80 29.10
CA THR A 17 42.22 3.01 27.86
C THR A 17 40.78 2.56 28.08
N VAL A 18 39.87 3.52 28.15
CA VAL A 18 38.42 3.30 28.04
C VAL A 18 38.11 3.08 26.56
N MET A 19 37.87 1.83 26.14
CA MET A 19 37.24 1.55 24.85
C MET A 19 35.73 1.78 24.98
N GLY A 20 35.22 2.72 24.19
CA GLY A 20 33.79 2.99 24.08
C GLY A 20 33.05 1.78 23.49
N ALA A 21 31.96 1.41 24.15
CA ALA A 21 30.96 0.51 23.59
C ALA A 21 30.19 1.26 22.49
N GLY A 22 30.46 0.93 21.23
CA GLY A 22 29.57 1.25 20.12
C GLY A 22 28.40 0.25 20.09
N PRO A 23 27.21 0.64 19.60
CA PRO A 23 26.09 -0.29 19.47
C PRO A 23 26.43 -1.37 18.44
N LEU A 24 26.36 -2.63 18.86
CA LEU A 24 26.39 -3.77 17.95
C LEU A 24 25.10 -3.73 17.11
N PHE A 25 25.25 -3.38 15.84
CA PHE A 25 24.28 -3.76 14.81
C PHE A 25 24.44 -5.26 14.58
N THR A 26 23.55 -6.07 15.14
CA THR A 26 23.39 -7.47 14.72
C THR A 26 22.71 -7.46 13.35
N ALA A 27 23.51 -7.45 12.29
CA ALA A 27 23.03 -7.80 10.96
C ALA A 27 22.52 -9.25 11.01
N VAL A 28 21.22 -9.43 10.81
CA VAL A 28 20.63 -10.74 10.55
C VAL A 28 21.18 -11.19 9.20
N SER A 29 22.10 -12.15 9.19
CA SER A 29 22.57 -12.72 7.92
C SER A 29 21.43 -13.53 7.30
N ALA A 30 20.85 -13.03 6.21
CA ALA A 30 19.87 -13.73 5.41
C ALA A 30 20.53 -14.92 4.70
N GLY A 31 20.45 -16.10 5.32
CA GLY A 31 20.61 -17.36 4.60
C GLY A 31 19.22 -17.80 4.14
N ALA A 32 19.00 -17.88 2.82
CA ALA A 32 17.79 -18.47 2.27
C ALA A 32 17.74 -19.96 2.62
N SER A 33 16.99 -20.32 3.67
CA SER A 33 16.67 -21.72 3.98
C SER A 33 15.38 -22.12 3.28
N ASN A 34 15.48 -23.05 2.33
CA ASN A 34 14.32 -23.73 1.75
C ASN A 34 13.65 -24.59 2.83
N GLY A 35 12.46 -24.18 3.27
CA GLY A 35 11.62 -24.96 4.18
C GLY A 35 11.10 -26.26 3.53
N PRO A 36 10.71 -27.27 4.33
CA PRO A 36 10.35 -28.59 3.83
C PRO A 36 8.88 -28.68 3.37
N GLY A 37 8.68 -28.62 2.06
CA GLY A 37 7.77 -29.45 1.26
C GLY A 37 6.31 -29.67 1.68
N GLY A 38 5.43 -28.73 1.30
CA GLY A 38 4.03 -28.98 0.96
C GLY A 38 3.84 -29.16 -0.55
N ASN A 39 3.16 -30.24 -0.94
CA ASN A 39 2.84 -30.63 -2.33
C ASN A 39 1.77 -29.73 -2.99
N GLY A 40 1.97 -28.41 -3.00
CA GLY A 40 1.25 -27.49 -3.86
C GLY A 40 2.00 -27.27 -5.17
N ASN A 41 1.33 -27.28 -6.32
CA ASN A 41 1.96 -26.83 -7.57
C ASN A 41 2.29 -25.33 -7.45
N ILE A 42 3.53 -25.01 -7.08
CA ILE A 42 4.07 -23.64 -7.00
C ILE A 42 4.31 -23.01 -8.39
N GLY A 43 4.25 -23.82 -9.46
CA GLY A 43 4.23 -23.37 -10.85
C GLY A 43 5.32 -22.36 -11.19
N GLY A 44 4.92 -21.25 -11.83
CA GLY A 44 5.82 -20.17 -12.25
C GLY A 44 6.49 -19.41 -11.10
N LEU A 45 6.11 -19.65 -9.85
CA LEU A 45 6.71 -19.00 -8.68
C LEU A 45 7.99 -19.71 -8.21
N ALA A 46 8.24 -20.95 -8.63
CA ALA A 46 9.34 -21.78 -8.11
C ALA A 46 10.73 -21.12 -8.19
N GLY A 47 10.97 -20.31 -9.23
CA GLY A 47 12.25 -19.61 -9.44
C GLY A 47 12.37 -18.27 -8.72
N ILE A 48 11.34 -17.80 -8.01
CA ILE A 48 11.35 -16.51 -7.30
C ILE A 48 11.88 -16.72 -5.89
N ASN A 49 13.07 -16.24 -5.57
CA ASN A 49 13.60 -16.29 -4.21
C ASN A 49 13.35 -15.00 -3.43
N HIS A 50 13.10 -13.90 -4.13
CA HIS A 50 12.81 -12.60 -3.56
C HIS A 50 11.54 -12.02 -4.19
N LEU A 51 10.50 -11.79 -3.39
CA LEU A 51 9.33 -11.02 -3.78
C LEU A 51 9.41 -9.65 -3.11
N VAL A 52 9.47 -8.60 -3.93
CA VAL A 52 9.43 -7.21 -3.49
C VAL A 52 8.07 -6.63 -3.85
N VAL A 53 7.32 -6.16 -2.86
CA VAL A 53 6.04 -5.47 -3.02
C VAL A 53 6.28 -4.00 -2.74
N ILE A 54 6.19 -3.14 -3.77
CA ILE A 54 6.23 -1.69 -3.63
C ILE A 54 4.78 -1.19 -3.65
N TYR A 55 4.39 -0.46 -2.61
CA TYR A 55 2.99 -0.13 -2.32
C TYR A 55 2.80 1.40 -2.31
N ASP A 56 2.38 1.99 -3.44
CA ASP A 56 2.19 3.44 -3.61
C ASP A 56 0.76 3.92 -3.29
N GLU A 57 0.48 5.19 -3.56
CA GLU A 57 -0.66 6.01 -3.11
C GLU A 57 -1.09 6.99 -4.22
N ASN A 58 -2.29 7.55 -4.28
CA ASN A 58 -3.52 6.75 -4.36
C ASN A 58 -4.06 7.04 -5.77
N HIS A 59 -4.18 6.03 -6.60
CA HIS A 59 -4.56 6.19 -8.01
C HIS A 59 -5.37 5.00 -8.49
N SER A 60 -6.47 5.28 -9.18
CA SER A 60 -7.25 4.23 -9.85
C SER A 60 -6.52 3.71 -11.09
N PHE A 61 -6.89 2.51 -11.56
CA PHE A 61 -6.30 1.96 -12.77
C PHE A 61 -6.52 2.88 -13.98
N ASP A 62 -7.76 3.35 -14.19
CA ASP A 62 -8.05 4.25 -15.32
C ASP A 62 -7.37 5.62 -15.21
N ASN A 63 -7.07 6.10 -14.00
CA ASN A 63 -6.36 7.37 -13.82
C ASN A 63 -4.94 7.36 -14.40
N LEU A 64 -4.20 6.25 -14.28
CA LEU A 64 -2.81 6.17 -14.75
C LEU A 64 -2.65 5.28 -16.00
N TYR A 65 -3.34 4.15 -16.06
CA TYR A 65 -3.16 3.10 -17.07
C TYR A 65 -4.39 2.86 -17.95
N GLY A 66 -5.42 3.72 -17.84
CA GLY A 66 -6.65 3.64 -18.62
C GLY A 66 -6.47 3.76 -20.13
N LEU A 67 -5.34 4.30 -20.60
CA LEU A 67 -5.00 4.38 -22.03
C LEU A 67 -3.95 3.34 -22.47
N PHE A 68 -3.59 2.40 -21.59
CA PHE A 68 -2.59 1.37 -21.93
C PHE A 68 -3.09 0.43 -23.03
N PRO A 69 -2.31 0.20 -24.12
CA PRO A 69 -2.72 -0.68 -25.21
C PRO A 69 -3.00 -2.12 -24.76
N GLY A 70 -4.19 -2.63 -25.10
CA GLY A 70 -4.60 -4.00 -24.78
C GLY A 70 -5.24 -4.19 -23.41
N ALA A 71 -5.18 -3.18 -22.54
CA ALA A 71 -5.87 -3.20 -21.26
C ALA A 71 -7.39 -3.05 -21.40
N ASN A 72 -8.09 -3.51 -20.37
CA ASN A 72 -9.44 -3.13 -20.08
C ASN A 72 -9.47 -1.67 -19.55
N GLY A 73 -9.17 -0.71 -20.41
CA GLY A 73 -9.07 0.71 -20.06
C GLY A 73 -10.28 1.55 -20.50
N ILE A 74 -10.19 2.87 -20.31
CA ILE A 74 -11.25 3.88 -20.54
C ILE A 74 -12.02 3.68 -21.86
N SER A 75 -11.34 3.27 -22.94
CA SER A 75 -12.00 3.01 -24.24
C SER A 75 -13.08 1.92 -24.23
N ARG A 76 -13.15 1.10 -23.16
CA ARG A 76 -14.17 0.06 -22.94
C ARG A 76 -15.24 0.47 -21.94
N ALA A 77 -15.15 1.67 -21.37
CA ALA A 77 -16.14 2.18 -20.44
C ALA A 77 -17.50 2.33 -21.12
N SER A 78 -18.57 1.99 -20.40
CA SER A 78 -19.93 2.20 -20.87
C SER A 78 -20.36 3.66 -20.70
N ASP A 79 -21.38 4.07 -21.44
CA ASP A 79 -22.00 5.40 -21.26
C ASP A 79 -22.49 5.60 -19.81
N THR A 80 -22.98 4.54 -19.17
CA THR A 80 -23.41 4.58 -17.76
C THR A 80 -22.25 4.84 -16.82
N ALA A 81 -21.12 4.15 -17.00
CA ALA A 81 -19.96 4.35 -16.13
C ALA A 81 -19.32 5.72 -16.31
N THR A 82 -19.30 6.26 -17.53
CA THR A 82 -18.64 7.54 -17.83
C THR A 82 -19.49 8.75 -17.45
N THR A 83 -20.81 8.66 -17.58
CA THR A 83 -21.73 9.78 -17.30
C THR A 83 -21.98 9.89 -15.80
N GLN A 84 -21.57 10.99 -15.18
CA GLN A 84 -21.73 11.18 -13.74
C GLN A 84 -23.03 11.92 -13.42
N VAL A 85 -23.70 11.50 -12.35
CA VAL A 85 -25.00 12.05 -11.98
C VAL A 85 -24.95 12.83 -10.67
N ASP A 86 -25.73 13.91 -10.61
CA ASP A 86 -25.95 14.63 -9.37
C ASP A 86 -26.81 13.81 -8.39
N LEU A 87 -26.35 13.66 -7.15
CA LEU A 87 -27.03 12.81 -6.17
C LEU A 87 -28.46 13.27 -5.83
N ALA A 88 -28.75 14.57 -5.91
CA ALA A 88 -30.05 15.11 -5.53
C ALA A 88 -31.09 14.99 -6.66
N THR A 89 -30.65 15.16 -7.91
CA THR A 89 -31.54 15.20 -9.08
C THR A 89 -31.53 13.92 -9.92
N GLY A 90 -30.47 13.11 -9.79
CA GLY A 90 -30.20 11.95 -10.65
C GLY A 90 -29.94 12.32 -12.11
N GLN A 91 -29.68 13.59 -12.41
CA GLN A 91 -29.43 14.06 -13.77
C GLN A 91 -27.92 14.11 -14.07
N PRO A 92 -27.51 13.81 -15.31
CA PRO A 92 -26.15 14.03 -15.79
C PRO A 92 -25.71 15.48 -15.68
N TYR A 93 -24.40 15.70 -15.51
CA TYR A 93 -23.85 17.05 -15.50
C TYR A 93 -23.77 17.64 -16.91
N THR A 94 -24.19 18.91 -17.08
CA THR A 94 -23.92 19.64 -18.33
C THR A 94 -22.46 20.11 -18.41
N CYS A 95 -21.94 20.57 -17.27
CA CYS A 95 -20.52 20.87 -17.06
C CYS A 95 -20.12 20.22 -15.74
N LEU A 96 -18.97 19.57 -15.70
CA LEU A 96 -18.44 19.04 -14.44
C LEU A 96 -18.18 20.17 -13.44
N PRO A 97 -18.67 20.07 -12.20
CA PRO A 97 -18.33 21.02 -11.14
C PRO A 97 -16.83 20.96 -10.83
N GLN A 98 -16.23 22.10 -10.48
CA GLN A 98 -14.78 22.20 -10.23
C GLN A 98 -14.49 22.83 -8.87
N THR A 99 -13.59 22.20 -8.11
CA THR A 99 -13.09 22.73 -6.82
C THR A 99 -11.56 22.78 -6.75
N ASP A 100 -10.86 22.05 -7.63
CA ASP A 100 -9.42 22.16 -7.79
C ASP A 100 -9.05 23.50 -8.45
N THR A 101 -8.07 24.21 -7.90
CA THR A 101 -7.66 25.55 -8.34
C THR A 101 -7.19 25.61 -9.79
N HIS A 102 -6.70 24.52 -10.35
CA HIS A 102 -6.26 24.45 -11.74
C HIS A 102 -7.42 24.30 -12.74
N LEU A 103 -8.58 23.82 -12.27
CA LEU A 103 -9.76 23.56 -13.10
C LEU A 103 -10.84 24.64 -12.97
N VAL A 104 -10.74 25.53 -11.97
CA VAL A 104 -11.73 26.61 -11.76
C VAL A 104 -11.90 27.45 -13.03
N GLY A 105 -13.16 27.71 -13.39
CA GLY A 105 -13.53 28.52 -14.56
C GLY A 105 -13.62 27.74 -15.88
N THR A 106 -13.38 26.42 -15.86
CA THR A 106 -13.62 25.55 -17.00
C THR A 106 -15.06 24.98 -16.97
N CYS A 107 -15.60 24.68 -18.16
CA CYS A 107 -16.75 23.78 -18.31
C CYS A 107 -16.25 22.53 -19.03
N LEU A 108 -15.83 21.54 -18.24
CA LEU A 108 -15.44 20.24 -18.78
C LEU A 108 -16.71 19.41 -19.07
N PRO A 109 -16.73 18.65 -20.18
CA PRO A 109 -17.82 17.72 -20.45
C PRO A 109 -17.88 16.62 -19.38
N ASP A 110 -19.05 16.04 -19.16
CA ASP A 110 -19.29 14.96 -18.20
C ASP A 110 -18.75 13.61 -18.69
N GLN A 111 -17.43 13.54 -18.84
CA GLN A 111 -16.67 12.40 -19.36
C GLN A 111 -15.23 12.44 -18.81
N PRO A 112 -14.52 11.30 -18.79
CA PRO A 112 -13.09 11.27 -18.49
C PRO A 112 -12.29 12.23 -19.37
N PHE A 113 -11.31 12.92 -18.79
CA PHE A 113 -10.49 13.91 -19.51
C PHE A 113 -9.01 13.84 -19.15
N ASP A 114 -8.19 14.20 -20.13
CA ASP A 114 -6.74 14.34 -19.97
C ASP A 114 -6.42 15.51 -19.01
N ILE A 115 -5.99 15.17 -17.80
CA ILE A 115 -5.68 16.13 -16.74
C ILE A 115 -4.46 16.99 -17.09
N THR A 116 -3.53 16.49 -17.92
CA THR A 116 -2.26 17.17 -18.25
C THR A 116 -2.45 18.44 -19.07
N LYS A 117 -3.65 18.65 -19.62
CA LYS A 117 -4.05 19.92 -20.26
C LYS A 117 -4.25 21.06 -19.25
N TYR A 118 -4.31 20.75 -17.96
CA TYR A 118 -4.62 21.69 -16.88
C TYR A 118 -3.62 21.61 -15.72
N VAL A 119 -3.18 20.39 -15.37
CA VAL A 119 -2.23 20.11 -14.27
C VAL A 119 -1.18 19.14 -14.77
N GLY A 120 0.09 19.56 -14.80
CA GLY A 120 1.20 18.68 -15.18
C GLY A 120 1.35 17.51 -14.19
N ALA A 121 1.94 16.40 -14.64
CA ALA A 121 2.25 15.28 -13.74
C ALA A 121 3.30 15.64 -12.66
N ASP A 122 4.04 16.74 -12.85
CA ASP A 122 4.98 17.35 -11.91
C ASP A 122 4.33 18.37 -10.96
N GLN A 123 3.00 18.44 -10.95
CA GLN A 123 2.23 19.37 -10.15
C GLN A 123 1.25 18.62 -9.26
N LYS A 124 1.06 19.17 -8.05
CA LYS A 124 0.13 18.63 -7.07
C LYS A 124 -1.30 19.00 -7.46
N THR A 125 -2.19 18.02 -7.34
CA THR A 125 -3.64 18.23 -7.39
C THR A 125 -4.20 18.37 -5.97
N ARG A 126 -5.50 18.67 -5.85
CA ARG A 126 -6.24 18.47 -4.60
C ARG A 126 -6.33 16.98 -4.28
N ASP A 127 -6.24 16.66 -2.99
CA ASP A 127 -6.68 15.36 -2.47
C ASP A 127 -8.19 15.18 -2.64
N LEU A 128 -8.62 13.98 -3.05
CA LEU A 128 -10.01 13.65 -3.33
C LEU A 128 -10.50 12.69 -2.26
N VAL A 129 -11.78 12.76 -1.89
CA VAL A 129 -12.33 11.80 -0.93
C VAL A 129 -12.20 10.34 -1.39
N HIS A 130 -11.63 9.51 -0.53
CA HIS A 130 -11.45 8.07 -0.71
C HIS A 130 -11.82 7.31 0.58
N ARG A 131 -12.98 7.63 1.15
CA ARG A 131 -13.44 7.12 2.46
C ARG A 131 -14.41 5.95 2.31
N TYR A 132 -14.45 5.08 3.32
CA TYR A 132 -15.11 3.78 3.26
C TYR A 132 -16.56 3.82 2.72
N TYR A 133 -17.40 4.72 3.24
CA TYR A 133 -18.81 4.81 2.82
C TYR A 133 -19.01 5.59 1.53
N GLN A 134 -18.17 6.57 1.29
CA GLN A 134 -18.19 7.42 0.11
C GLN A 134 -17.91 6.57 -1.13
N GLU A 135 -16.89 5.72 -1.09
CA GLU A 135 -16.55 4.85 -2.22
C GLU A 135 -17.71 3.91 -2.59
N GLN A 136 -18.37 3.29 -1.61
CA GLN A 136 -19.55 2.46 -1.87
C GLN A 136 -20.64 3.21 -2.64
N ILE A 137 -20.78 4.52 -2.41
CA ILE A 137 -21.74 5.37 -3.12
C ILE A 137 -21.22 5.79 -4.47
N GLN A 138 -19.92 6.06 -4.62
CA GLN A 138 -19.27 6.34 -5.91
C GLN A 138 -19.46 5.17 -6.89
N ILE A 139 -19.34 3.93 -6.40
CA ILE A 139 -19.54 2.69 -7.15
C ILE A 139 -21.01 2.48 -7.56
N ASP A 140 -21.97 2.97 -6.76
CA ASP A 140 -23.42 2.88 -6.97
C ASP A 140 -23.94 1.51 -7.42
N GLY A 141 -23.51 0.44 -6.73
CA GLY A 141 -23.91 -0.93 -7.09
C GLY A 141 -23.40 -1.37 -8.46
N GLY A 142 -22.25 -0.82 -8.89
CA GLY A 142 -21.56 -1.16 -10.13
C GLY A 142 -21.88 -0.27 -11.32
N LYS A 143 -22.66 0.81 -11.14
CA LYS A 143 -22.87 1.80 -12.21
C LYS A 143 -21.69 2.73 -12.40
N MET A 144 -20.90 2.96 -11.35
CA MET A 144 -19.69 3.82 -11.38
C MET A 144 -19.99 5.29 -11.75
N ASP A 145 -21.17 5.80 -11.40
CA ASP A 145 -21.74 7.07 -11.91
C ASP A 145 -21.81 8.20 -10.87
N LYS A 146 -21.21 8.03 -9.67
CA LYS A 146 -21.33 9.00 -8.55
C LYS A 146 -19.99 9.49 -7.99
N PHE A 147 -18.89 9.30 -8.71
CA PHE A 147 -17.57 9.80 -8.30
C PHE A 147 -17.57 11.32 -8.16
N VAL A 148 -18.11 12.05 -9.15
CA VAL A 148 -18.13 13.52 -9.15
C VAL A 148 -19.02 14.09 -8.05
N THR A 149 -20.21 13.51 -7.82
CA THR A 149 -21.14 14.06 -6.82
C THR A 149 -20.63 13.86 -5.41
N VAL A 150 -20.01 12.71 -5.11
CA VAL A 150 -19.48 12.38 -3.77
C VAL A 150 -18.14 13.06 -3.51
N SER A 151 -17.30 13.21 -4.53
CA SER A 151 -15.97 13.81 -4.40
C SER A 151 -16.02 15.27 -3.93
N ASP A 152 -15.08 15.64 -3.06
CA ASP A 152 -14.80 17.02 -2.66
C ASP A 152 -13.89 17.74 -3.67
N ALA A 153 -13.23 16.99 -4.57
CA ALA A 153 -12.51 17.49 -5.73
C ALA A 153 -13.35 17.55 -7.02
N LYS A 154 -14.59 17.03 -6.95
CA LYS A 154 -15.60 17.12 -8.01
C LYS A 154 -15.08 16.57 -9.35
N GLY A 155 -15.09 17.39 -10.40
CA GLY A 155 -14.71 17.01 -11.76
C GLY A 155 -13.30 16.41 -11.85
N LEU A 156 -12.37 16.79 -10.96
CA LEU A 156 -11.03 16.20 -10.92
C LEU A 156 -11.05 14.66 -10.82
N SER A 157 -12.08 14.08 -10.20
CA SER A 157 -12.23 12.63 -10.09
C SER A 157 -12.27 11.90 -11.44
N LEU A 158 -12.64 12.58 -12.53
CA LEU A 158 -12.64 12.01 -13.89
C LEU A 158 -11.34 12.29 -14.68
N GLY A 159 -10.35 12.94 -14.05
CA GLY A 159 -9.06 13.20 -14.68
C GLY A 159 -8.28 11.90 -14.88
N TYR A 160 -7.61 11.76 -16.02
CA TYR A 160 -6.62 10.71 -16.28
C TYR A 160 -5.32 11.31 -16.81
N TYR A 161 -4.20 10.66 -16.52
CA TYR A 161 -2.89 10.94 -17.10
C TYR A 161 -2.71 10.09 -18.37
N PRO A 162 -2.24 10.67 -19.50
CA PRO A 162 -1.89 9.88 -20.67
C PRO A 162 -0.78 8.87 -20.32
N THR A 163 -1.13 7.58 -20.37
CA THR A 163 -0.26 6.50 -19.89
C THR A 163 1.12 6.49 -20.55
N ASP A 164 1.24 6.89 -21.82
CA ASP A 164 2.51 6.93 -22.54
C ASP A 164 3.49 8.02 -22.06
N GLN A 165 3.02 8.97 -21.24
CA GLN A 165 3.83 10.03 -20.63
C GLN A 165 4.37 9.64 -19.26
N LEU A 166 3.86 8.57 -18.66
CA LEU A 166 4.26 8.10 -17.33
C LEU A 166 5.61 7.37 -17.37
N PRO A 167 6.62 7.76 -16.55
CA PRO A 167 7.90 7.06 -16.44
C PRO A 167 7.82 5.52 -16.32
N ILE A 168 6.86 4.98 -15.56
CA ILE A 168 6.74 3.56 -15.25
C ILE A 168 5.99 2.77 -16.33
N ALA A 169 5.26 3.45 -17.23
CA ALA A 169 4.52 2.78 -18.31
C ALA A 169 5.41 1.93 -19.25
N LYS A 170 6.70 2.28 -19.37
CA LYS A 170 7.68 1.47 -20.13
C LYS A 170 7.97 0.13 -19.47
N GLU A 171 7.91 0.05 -18.14
CA GLU A 171 8.06 -1.21 -17.42
C GLU A 171 6.83 -2.09 -17.59
N ALA A 172 5.63 -1.51 -17.49
CA ALA A 172 4.37 -2.20 -17.83
C ALA A 172 4.37 -2.76 -19.26
N ALA A 173 4.80 -1.95 -20.25
CA ALA A 173 4.93 -2.37 -21.64
C ALA A 173 5.97 -3.47 -21.86
N ARG A 174 7.01 -3.52 -21.03
CA ARG A 174 8.08 -4.51 -21.13
C ARG A 174 7.73 -5.83 -20.44
N TYR A 175 6.97 -5.79 -19.35
CA TYR A 175 6.69 -6.94 -18.50
C TYR A 175 5.18 -7.25 -18.48
N VAL A 176 4.59 -7.27 -17.28
CA VAL A 176 3.20 -7.63 -17.07
C VAL A 176 2.47 -6.45 -16.43
N LEU A 177 1.36 -6.04 -17.05
CA LEU A 177 0.36 -5.16 -16.46
C LEU A 177 -0.86 -6.00 -16.10
N ALA A 178 -1.27 -6.02 -14.83
CA ALA A 178 -2.56 -6.60 -14.43
C ALA A 178 -3.62 -5.50 -14.49
N ASP A 179 -4.65 -5.70 -15.32
CA ASP A 179 -5.71 -4.70 -15.54
C ASP A 179 -7.02 -5.03 -14.84
N ASN A 180 -7.02 -6.08 -14.01
CA ASN A 180 -8.19 -6.55 -13.27
C ASN A 180 -7.83 -6.80 -11.81
N PHE A 181 -7.03 -5.88 -11.24
CA PHE A 181 -6.57 -5.88 -9.85
C PHE A 181 -7.30 -4.80 -9.06
N PHE A 182 -7.96 -5.20 -7.97
CA PHE A 182 -8.72 -4.30 -7.10
C PHE A 182 -8.04 -4.12 -5.74
N HIS A 183 -8.22 -2.99 -5.08
CA HIS A 183 -7.85 -2.91 -3.66
C HIS A 183 -8.84 -3.71 -2.79
N ALA A 184 -8.34 -4.41 -1.76
CA ALA A 184 -9.10 -5.45 -1.07
C ALA A 184 -10.31 -4.95 -0.27
N ALA A 185 -10.30 -3.71 0.19
CA ALA A 185 -11.38 -3.12 0.97
C ALA A 185 -11.76 -1.73 0.45
N PHE A 186 -13.03 -1.36 0.63
CA PHE A 186 -13.49 0.00 0.36
C PHE A 186 -12.74 1.03 1.21
N GLY A 187 -12.58 2.23 0.69
CA GLY A 187 -12.00 3.37 1.39
C GLY A 187 -10.48 3.40 1.35
N GLY A 188 -9.92 4.12 2.32
CA GLY A 188 -8.59 4.68 2.20
C GLY A 188 -7.44 3.81 2.69
N SER A 189 -6.27 4.44 2.71
CA SER A 189 -4.97 3.83 2.91
C SER A 189 -4.87 2.97 4.16
N PHE A 190 -5.33 3.48 5.31
CA PHE A 190 -5.28 2.74 6.58
C PHE A 190 -5.86 1.33 6.43
N LEU A 191 -7.07 1.20 5.87
CA LEU A 191 -7.76 -0.08 5.85
C LEU A 191 -7.09 -1.04 4.86
N ASN A 192 -6.73 -0.56 3.66
CA ASN A 192 -6.10 -1.41 2.66
C ASN A 192 -4.69 -1.88 3.05
N HIS A 193 -3.95 -1.10 3.85
CA HIS A 193 -2.69 -1.56 4.45
C HIS A 193 -2.91 -2.69 5.47
N GLN A 194 -4.04 -2.71 6.19
CA GLN A 194 -4.36 -3.81 7.11
C GLN A 194 -4.70 -5.08 6.32
N TRP A 195 -5.51 -4.94 5.27
CA TRP A 195 -5.85 -6.03 4.38
C TRP A 195 -4.63 -6.63 3.67
N LEU A 196 -3.63 -5.81 3.33
CA LEU A 196 -2.36 -6.28 2.78
C LEU A 196 -1.60 -7.22 3.72
N VAL A 197 -1.72 -7.08 5.05
CA VAL A 197 -0.90 -7.86 6.00
C VAL A 197 -1.68 -8.90 6.79
N CYS A 198 -3.00 -8.81 6.89
CA CYS A 198 -3.82 -9.74 7.69
C CYS A 198 -5.03 -10.34 6.95
N ALA A 199 -5.33 -9.90 5.72
CA ALA A 199 -6.58 -10.23 5.03
C ALA A 199 -7.83 -9.98 5.90
N CYS A 200 -7.82 -8.91 6.69
CA CYS A 200 -8.80 -8.67 7.74
C CYS A 200 -9.07 -7.18 7.98
N THR A 201 -10.26 -6.89 8.51
CA THR A 201 -10.61 -5.55 9.01
C THR A 201 -10.34 -5.48 10.52
N PRO A 202 -9.59 -4.47 11.01
CA PRO A 202 -9.24 -4.39 12.43
C PRO A 202 -10.44 -4.17 13.35
N VAL A 203 -10.48 -4.93 14.44
CA VAL A 203 -11.49 -4.79 15.50
C VAL A 203 -11.02 -3.77 16.52
N TYR A 204 -11.88 -2.79 16.84
CA TYR A 204 -11.69 -1.87 17.95
C TYR A 204 -12.40 -2.42 19.18
N ALA A 205 -11.70 -3.19 20.01
CA ALA A 205 -12.27 -3.73 21.24
C ALA A 205 -12.65 -2.61 22.23
N HIS A 206 -13.85 -2.70 22.81
CA HIS A 206 -14.35 -1.78 23.83
C HIS A 206 -14.39 -0.30 23.37
N ALA A 207 -14.83 -0.06 22.13
CA ALA A 207 -15.03 1.30 21.65
C ALA A 207 -16.05 2.06 22.52
N VAL A 208 -15.80 3.35 22.72
CA VAL A 208 -16.77 4.23 23.38
C VAL A 208 -17.94 4.46 22.42
N SER A 209 -19.16 4.21 22.89
CA SER A 209 -20.41 4.38 22.13
C SER A 209 -21.43 5.17 22.96
N ASP A 210 -21.12 6.42 23.28
CA ASP A 210 -21.92 7.30 24.13
C ASP A 210 -22.29 8.65 23.48
N GLY A 211 -21.97 8.83 22.19
CA GLY A 211 -22.18 10.09 21.47
C GLY A 211 -21.24 11.23 21.86
N SER A 212 -20.26 10.99 22.74
CA SER A 212 -19.25 12.00 23.10
C SER A 212 -18.23 12.22 21.98
N SER A 213 -17.29 13.16 22.18
CA SER A 213 -16.15 13.34 21.27
C SER A 213 -15.19 12.14 21.22
N LYS A 214 -15.31 11.18 22.14
CA LYS A 214 -14.56 9.92 22.13
C LYS A 214 -15.28 8.79 21.40
N ASP A 215 -16.56 8.97 21.12
CA ASP A 215 -17.31 8.05 20.28
C ASP A 215 -16.82 8.24 18.83
N LEU A 216 -16.14 7.23 18.30
CA LEU A 216 -15.54 7.26 16.97
C LEU A 216 -16.44 6.62 15.89
N HIS A 217 -17.69 6.27 16.21
CA HIS A 217 -18.57 5.61 15.25
C HIS A 217 -19.07 6.58 14.18
N THR A 218 -19.14 6.05 12.97
CA THR A 218 -19.79 6.65 11.82
C THR A 218 -21.31 6.61 12.00
N ILE A 219 -21.97 7.74 11.72
CA ILE A 219 -23.43 7.85 11.70
C ILE A 219 -23.84 8.14 10.27
N LEU A 220 -24.61 7.23 9.67
CA LEU A 220 -25.10 7.36 8.31
C LEU A 220 -26.39 8.18 8.26
N GLY A 221 -26.50 9.02 7.24
CA GLY A 221 -27.76 9.64 6.84
C GLY A 221 -28.65 8.68 6.05
N SER A 222 -29.86 9.13 5.73
CA SER A 222 -30.84 8.33 4.99
C SER A 222 -30.42 7.97 3.56
N ASN A 223 -29.49 8.74 2.97
CA ASN A 223 -28.93 8.49 1.64
C ASN A 223 -27.67 7.60 1.67
N GLY A 224 -27.31 7.06 2.84
CA GLY A 224 -26.12 6.25 3.02
C GLY A 224 -24.82 7.04 3.19
N LEU A 225 -24.78 8.35 2.92
CA LEU A 225 -23.61 9.18 3.20
C LEU A 225 -23.48 9.43 4.70
N PRO A 226 -22.26 9.50 5.25
CA PRO A 226 -22.05 9.86 6.65
C PRO A 226 -22.55 11.29 6.98
N THR A 227 -23.33 11.42 8.04
CA THR A 227 -23.62 12.71 8.71
C THR A 227 -22.58 13.02 9.79
N LYS A 228 -21.97 11.98 10.35
CA LYS A 228 -20.72 12.00 11.11
C LYS A 228 -19.86 10.89 10.55
N ASP A 229 -18.71 11.24 9.98
CA ASP A 229 -17.79 10.26 9.40
C ASP A 229 -16.66 9.92 10.38
N GLY A 230 -16.91 8.89 11.19
CA GLY A 230 -16.00 8.44 12.23
C GLY A 230 -14.97 7.45 11.73
N GLN A 231 -14.08 6.99 12.62
CA GLN A 231 -13.12 5.93 12.32
C GLN A 231 -13.77 4.55 12.30
N LEU A 232 -14.85 4.37 13.07
CA LEU A 232 -15.44 3.07 13.33
C LEU A 232 -16.77 2.88 12.60
N THR A 233 -17.07 1.63 12.30
CA THR A 233 -18.38 1.17 11.84
C THR A 233 -18.87 0.02 12.71
N THR A 234 -20.19 -0.09 12.86
CA THR A 234 -20.87 -1.17 13.59
C THR A 234 -21.33 -2.32 12.67
N LYS A 235 -20.74 -2.44 11.47
CA LYS A 235 -20.99 -3.57 10.57
C LYS A 235 -20.53 -4.91 11.21
N ALA A 236 -21.13 -6.04 10.81
CA ALA A 236 -20.77 -7.39 11.29
C ALA A 236 -20.80 -7.59 12.83
N THR A 237 -21.74 -6.96 13.54
CA THR A 237 -21.98 -7.15 14.98
C THR A 237 -20.82 -6.75 15.92
N GLY A 238 -19.89 -5.92 15.45
CA GLY A 238 -18.78 -5.39 16.25
C GLY A 238 -18.30 -4.02 15.76
N ASP A 239 -17.34 -3.45 16.50
CA ASP A 239 -16.75 -2.16 16.16
C ASP A 239 -15.49 -2.38 15.34
N TYR A 240 -15.51 -1.93 14.10
CA TYR A 240 -14.40 -2.12 13.15
C TYR A 240 -13.84 -0.78 12.70
N ALA A 241 -12.52 -0.66 12.69
CA ALA A 241 -11.85 0.53 12.14
C ALA A 241 -11.81 0.46 10.61
N VAL A 242 -12.44 1.43 9.95
CA VAL A 242 -12.57 1.48 8.49
C VAL A 242 -12.05 2.77 7.86
N ASN A 243 -11.87 3.83 8.66
CA ASN A 243 -11.23 5.07 8.22
C ASN A 243 -9.96 5.32 9.06
N THR A 244 -9.14 6.28 8.62
CA THR A 244 -7.84 6.60 9.22
C THR A 244 -7.89 6.74 10.74
N ILE A 245 -7.19 5.82 11.39
CA ILE A 245 -6.88 5.78 12.80
C ILE A 245 -5.37 5.50 12.93
N PHE A 246 -4.75 5.80 14.08
CA PHE A 246 -3.30 5.70 14.24
C PHE A 246 -2.91 4.51 15.14
N PRO A 247 -1.68 3.97 15.03
CA PRO A 247 -1.27 2.87 15.88
C PRO A 247 -1.12 3.34 17.33
N ALA A 248 -1.51 2.52 18.31
CA ALA A 248 -1.17 2.78 19.72
C ALA A 248 0.33 2.59 20.00
N SER A 249 1.04 1.82 19.17
CA SER A 249 2.49 1.60 19.26
C SER A 249 3.29 2.75 18.66
N LYS A 250 4.45 3.06 19.25
CA LYS A 250 5.38 4.05 18.66
C LYS A 250 6.06 3.48 17.39
N PRO A 251 6.29 4.29 16.34
CA PRO A 251 5.98 5.72 16.23
C PRO A 251 4.46 5.97 16.07
N THR A 252 3.96 7.03 16.71
CA THR A 252 2.54 7.43 16.69
C THR A 252 2.39 8.93 16.96
N ILE A 253 1.16 9.44 16.83
CA ILE A 253 0.77 10.82 17.08
C ILE A 253 -0.39 10.91 18.09
N PRO A 254 -0.60 12.06 18.76
CA PRO A 254 -1.66 12.25 19.75
C PRO A 254 -3.03 12.47 19.08
N ALA A 255 -3.53 11.45 18.37
CA ALA A 255 -4.83 11.42 17.72
C ALA A 255 -5.60 10.14 18.13
N ALA A 256 -6.73 9.84 17.48
CA ALA A 256 -7.45 8.58 17.70
C ALA A 256 -6.52 7.40 17.41
N GLN A 257 -6.35 6.51 18.39
CA GLN A 257 -5.44 5.37 18.31
C GLN A 257 -6.20 4.06 18.39
N LEU A 258 -5.85 3.11 17.52
CA LEU A 258 -6.35 1.75 17.57
C LEU A 258 -5.56 0.96 18.62
N PRO A 259 -6.23 0.27 19.57
CA PRO A 259 -5.58 -0.66 20.48
C PRO A 259 -4.76 -1.71 19.72
N LEU A 260 -3.71 -2.25 20.37
CA LEU A 260 -2.87 -3.27 19.75
C LEU A 260 -3.70 -4.49 19.34
N LEU A 261 -3.56 -4.88 18.08
CA LEU A 261 -4.16 -6.07 17.50
C LEU A 261 -3.35 -7.31 17.85
N THR A 262 -4.01 -8.47 17.92
CA THR A 262 -3.38 -9.74 18.32
C THR A 262 -3.66 -10.89 17.36
N ASN A 263 -4.46 -10.67 16.32
CA ASN A 263 -4.61 -11.64 15.24
C ASN A 263 -3.30 -11.76 14.45
N ALA A 264 -3.14 -12.90 13.76
CA ALA A 264 -1.97 -13.17 12.95
C ALA A 264 -1.91 -12.24 11.72
N THR A 265 -0.68 -11.99 11.29
CA THR A 265 -0.32 -11.30 10.05
C THR A 265 0.55 -12.22 9.18
N ILE A 266 0.72 -11.87 7.91
CA ILE A 266 1.66 -12.57 7.02
C ILE A 266 3.10 -12.56 7.57
N GLY A 267 3.45 -11.52 8.33
CA GLY A 267 4.73 -11.44 9.02
C GLY A 267 4.91 -12.48 10.12
N ASP A 268 3.82 -12.85 10.80
CA ASP A 268 3.84 -13.93 11.79
C ASP A 268 4.03 -15.30 11.12
N GLU A 269 3.32 -15.56 10.01
CA GLU A 269 3.45 -16.79 9.22
C GLU A 269 4.87 -16.93 8.63
N LEU A 270 5.41 -15.86 8.03
CA LEU A 270 6.78 -15.84 7.51
C LEU A 270 7.82 -16.11 8.60
N SER A 271 7.68 -15.44 9.75
CA SER A 271 8.58 -15.64 10.89
C SER A 271 8.48 -17.06 11.45
N GLY A 272 7.26 -17.60 11.56
CA GLY A 272 7.01 -18.96 12.02
C GLY A 272 7.63 -20.02 11.12
N ALA A 273 7.66 -19.77 9.81
CA ALA A 273 8.30 -20.63 8.82
C ALA A 273 9.82 -20.40 8.66
N GLY A 274 10.40 -19.41 9.36
CA GLY A 274 11.81 -19.05 9.21
C GLY A 274 12.15 -18.41 7.86
N VAL A 275 11.16 -17.84 7.16
CA VAL A 275 11.35 -17.13 5.90
C VAL A 275 11.78 -15.69 6.22
N SER A 276 12.88 -15.23 5.63
CA SER A 276 13.34 -13.86 5.86
C SER A 276 12.39 -12.85 5.22
N TRP A 277 12.01 -11.82 5.98
CA TRP A 277 11.13 -10.78 5.48
C TRP A 277 11.37 -9.45 6.19
N ALA A 278 10.93 -8.36 5.58
CA ALA A 278 10.92 -7.04 6.21
C ALA A 278 9.86 -6.11 5.60
N TRP A 279 9.40 -5.17 6.43
CA TRP A 279 8.63 -3.99 6.03
C TRP A 279 9.55 -2.77 6.08
N TYR A 280 9.78 -2.16 4.92
CA TYR A 280 10.63 -1.00 4.75
C TYR A 280 9.77 0.23 4.50
N SER A 281 9.86 1.24 5.37
CA SER A 281 9.13 2.50 5.19
C SER A 281 10.09 3.68 5.12
N GLY A 282 9.87 4.56 4.14
CA GLY A 282 10.62 5.81 4.04
C GLY A 282 10.44 6.66 5.30
N GLY A 283 11.55 7.06 5.93
CA GLY A 283 11.56 7.91 7.13
C GLY A 283 11.24 7.18 8.45
N TRP A 284 11.15 5.84 8.43
CA TRP A 284 10.90 5.03 9.62
C TRP A 284 11.91 5.29 10.75
N ASN A 285 13.20 5.33 10.43
CA ASN A 285 14.25 5.50 11.44
C ASN A 285 14.12 6.86 12.17
N ASN A 286 13.81 7.92 11.42
CA ASN A 286 13.55 9.25 11.96
C ASN A 286 12.27 9.26 12.82
N ALA A 287 11.22 8.58 12.38
CA ALA A 287 9.98 8.48 13.14
C ALA A 287 10.18 7.74 14.48
N VAL A 288 10.93 6.64 14.48
CA VAL A 288 11.31 5.90 15.69
C VAL A 288 12.16 6.74 16.64
N ALA A 289 13.07 7.57 16.11
CA ALA A 289 13.88 8.50 16.88
C ALA A 289 13.09 9.69 17.48
N GLY A 290 11.81 9.83 17.13
CA GLY A 290 10.96 10.93 17.60
C GLY A 290 11.11 12.22 16.79
N SER A 291 11.70 12.14 15.60
CA SER A 291 11.92 13.26 14.67
C SER A 291 11.37 12.92 13.29
N ALA A 292 10.14 12.41 13.24
CA ALA A 292 9.48 12.04 11.98
C ALA A 292 9.44 13.22 11.00
N ASP A 293 9.62 12.92 9.72
CA ASP A 293 9.35 13.87 8.64
C ASP A 293 7.86 14.28 8.67
N PRO A 294 7.51 15.54 8.35
CA PRO A 294 6.11 15.96 8.26
C PRO A 294 5.22 15.14 7.32
N LEU A 295 5.82 14.48 6.31
CA LEU A 295 5.13 13.60 5.36
C LEU A 295 5.27 12.11 5.72
N PHE A 296 5.75 11.78 6.92
CA PHE A 296 5.72 10.40 7.40
C PHE A 296 4.28 9.96 7.71
N GLN A 297 3.81 8.94 7.01
CA GLN A 297 2.44 8.45 7.15
C GLN A 297 2.37 7.33 8.19
N TYR A 298 2.10 7.72 9.44
CA TYR A 298 1.96 6.79 10.58
C TYR A 298 0.91 5.69 10.35
N HIS A 299 -0.15 6.03 9.62
CA HIS A 299 -1.27 5.11 9.39
C HIS A 299 -1.02 4.10 8.26
N HIS A 300 0.07 4.26 7.50
CA HIS A 300 0.49 3.34 6.44
C HIS A 300 1.48 2.28 6.95
N GLN A 301 1.63 2.15 8.28
CA GLN A 301 2.58 1.25 8.93
C GLN A 301 1.84 0.05 9.54
N PRO A 302 1.29 -0.88 8.75
CA PRO A 302 0.28 -1.82 9.21
C PRO A 302 0.77 -2.74 10.32
N PHE A 303 2.00 -3.25 10.23
CA PHE A 303 2.58 -4.09 11.28
C PHE A 303 2.73 -3.35 12.62
N ASN A 304 2.88 -2.02 12.63
CA ASN A 304 2.99 -1.24 13.87
C ASN A 304 1.68 -1.20 14.70
N TYR A 305 0.57 -1.74 14.18
CA TYR A 305 -0.69 -1.89 14.93
C TYR A 305 -0.76 -3.17 15.76
N TYR A 306 0.17 -4.10 15.58
CA TYR A 306 0.08 -5.45 16.13
C TYR A 306 1.02 -5.64 17.32
N ALA A 307 0.56 -6.36 18.33
CA ALA A 307 1.29 -6.57 19.58
C ALA A 307 2.66 -7.23 19.37
N ASN A 308 2.79 -8.15 18.40
CA ASN A 308 4.04 -8.83 18.09
C ASN A 308 5.14 -7.93 17.50
N PHE A 309 4.80 -6.70 17.12
CA PHE A 309 5.71 -5.72 16.52
C PHE A 309 5.85 -4.44 17.35
N ALA A 310 5.31 -4.44 18.57
CA ALA A 310 5.48 -3.35 19.52
C ALA A 310 6.96 -3.19 19.95
N PRO A 311 7.41 -1.99 20.35
CA PRO A 311 8.77 -1.78 20.86
C PRO A 311 9.16 -2.81 21.94
N GLY A 312 10.34 -3.41 21.78
CA GLY A 312 10.88 -4.44 22.69
C GLY A 312 10.49 -5.88 22.37
N THR A 313 9.66 -6.11 21.34
CA THR A 313 9.35 -7.44 20.83
C THR A 313 10.33 -7.88 19.74
N PRO A 314 10.53 -9.19 19.51
CA PRO A 314 11.36 -9.68 18.40
C PRO A 314 10.87 -9.23 17.02
N GLY A 315 9.55 -9.20 16.80
CA GLY A 315 8.96 -8.80 15.52
C GLY A 315 9.34 -7.38 15.10
N ARG A 316 9.68 -6.51 16.06
CA ARG A 316 10.09 -5.13 15.80
C ARG A 316 11.30 -5.02 14.85
N ALA A 317 12.20 -6.00 14.83
CA ALA A 317 13.39 -5.99 13.99
C ALA A 317 13.08 -6.08 12.47
N HIS A 318 11.86 -6.48 12.10
CA HIS A 318 11.42 -6.54 10.71
C HIS A 318 10.92 -5.19 10.18
N LEU A 319 10.71 -4.20 11.05
CA LEU A 319 10.27 -2.86 10.65
C LEU A 319 11.49 -1.95 10.50
N GLN A 320 11.82 -1.64 9.26
CA GLN A 320 13.07 -1.00 8.86
C GLN A 320 12.80 0.23 7.97
N ASP A 321 13.85 0.99 7.69
CA ASP A 321 13.76 2.17 6.84
C ASP A 321 13.99 1.81 5.37
N GLU A 322 13.40 2.56 4.45
CA GLU A 322 13.62 2.36 3.02
C GLU A 322 15.11 2.45 2.61
N THR A 323 15.91 3.21 3.34
CA THR A 323 17.37 3.23 3.15
C THR A 323 18.03 1.87 3.40
N ASP A 324 17.49 1.06 4.31
CA ASP A 324 17.96 -0.31 4.59
C ASP A 324 17.59 -1.26 3.43
N PHE A 325 16.42 -1.07 2.81
CA PHE A 325 16.02 -1.80 1.59
C PHE A 325 16.99 -1.52 0.44
N ILE A 326 17.26 -0.25 0.18
CA ILE A 326 18.17 0.18 -0.90
C ILE A 326 19.57 -0.42 -0.68
N ALA A 327 20.06 -0.42 0.55
CA ALA A 327 21.34 -1.06 0.90
C ALA A 327 21.30 -2.57 0.64
N ALA A 328 20.22 -3.25 1.02
CA ALA A 328 20.06 -4.69 0.81
C ALA A 328 19.99 -5.07 -0.68
N ALA A 329 19.26 -4.29 -1.49
CA ALA A 329 19.17 -4.47 -2.94
C ALA A 329 20.55 -4.39 -3.61
N LYS A 330 21.34 -3.36 -3.24
CA LYS A 330 22.69 -3.14 -3.77
C LYS A 330 23.69 -4.20 -3.30
N ALA A 331 23.55 -4.69 -2.08
CA ALA A 331 24.47 -5.64 -1.47
C ALA A 331 24.18 -7.11 -1.84
N GLY A 332 23.02 -7.41 -2.40
CA GLY A 332 22.61 -8.79 -2.68
C GLY A 332 22.10 -9.52 -1.43
N THR A 333 21.53 -8.78 -0.48
CA THR A 333 21.05 -9.30 0.80
C THR A 333 19.56 -9.05 0.99
N LEU A 334 18.79 -8.98 -0.10
CA LEU A 334 17.33 -8.85 -0.01
C LEU A 334 16.76 -10.02 0.80
N PRO A 335 15.77 -9.78 1.69
CA PRO A 335 15.03 -10.87 2.29
C PRO A 335 14.16 -11.59 1.24
N ALA A 336 13.60 -12.74 1.59
CA ALA A 336 12.73 -13.49 0.68
C ALA A 336 11.45 -12.70 0.37
N VAL A 337 10.92 -11.94 1.35
CA VAL A 337 9.78 -11.03 1.15
C VAL A 337 10.11 -9.63 1.63
N SER A 338 10.07 -8.64 0.74
CA SER A 338 10.25 -7.23 1.08
C SER A 338 8.96 -6.48 0.79
N PHE A 339 8.42 -5.77 1.75
CA PHE A 339 7.39 -4.76 1.51
C PHE A 339 8.05 -3.38 1.58
N VAL A 340 7.78 -2.51 0.62
CA VAL A 340 8.40 -1.17 0.53
C VAL A 340 7.29 -0.14 0.42
N LYS A 341 7.28 0.80 1.37
CA LYS A 341 6.37 1.93 1.41
C LYS A 341 7.16 3.24 1.34
N PRO A 342 7.17 3.93 0.19
CA PRO A 342 7.82 5.23 0.08
C PRO A 342 7.29 6.24 1.08
N ILE A 343 8.13 7.20 1.45
CA ILE A 343 7.71 8.34 2.27
C ILE A 343 6.68 9.18 1.51
N GLY A 344 5.86 9.98 2.20
CA GLY A 344 4.80 10.77 1.55
C GLY A 344 5.28 11.71 0.44
N ALA A 345 6.54 12.15 0.45
CA ALA A 345 7.04 12.94 -0.65
C ALA A 345 7.15 12.15 -1.97
N ASP A 346 7.25 10.83 -1.91
CA ASP A 346 7.66 9.97 -3.03
C ASP A 346 6.64 8.85 -3.32
N ASN A 347 5.44 8.91 -2.73
CA ASN A 347 4.43 7.84 -2.82
C ASN A 347 3.27 8.10 -3.80
N GLU A 348 3.28 9.24 -4.52
CA GLU A 348 2.26 9.69 -5.49
C GLU A 348 0.91 10.22 -4.94
N HIS A 349 0.67 10.20 -3.62
CA HIS A 349 -0.61 10.67 -3.09
C HIS A 349 -0.96 12.13 -3.48
N PRO A 350 -2.16 12.37 -4.05
CA PRO A 350 -2.68 13.71 -4.31
C PRO A 350 -2.63 14.66 -3.10
N GLY A 351 -2.54 15.97 -3.33
CA GLY A 351 -2.54 16.97 -2.26
C GLY A 351 -1.17 17.30 -1.68
N TYR A 352 -0.32 16.30 -1.39
CA TYR A 352 1.02 16.56 -0.80
C TYR A 352 2.21 16.17 -1.69
N THR A 353 2.02 15.32 -2.70
CA THR A 353 3.02 15.05 -3.74
C THR A 353 2.39 15.02 -5.14
N ASP A 354 3.15 14.60 -6.14
CA ASP A 354 2.81 14.56 -7.56
C ASP A 354 3.25 13.23 -8.20
N VAL A 355 2.60 12.86 -9.30
CA VAL A 355 2.80 11.59 -10.01
C VAL A 355 4.22 11.45 -10.53
N LEU A 356 4.77 12.51 -11.13
CA LEU A 356 6.09 12.44 -11.75
C LEU A 356 7.18 12.19 -10.69
N ARG A 357 7.07 12.82 -9.53
CA ARG A 357 8.00 12.61 -8.43
C ARG A 357 7.98 11.17 -7.94
N GLY A 358 6.81 10.61 -7.63
CA GLY A 358 6.73 9.24 -7.14
C GLY A 358 7.13 8.22 -8.21
N GLU A 359 6.72 8.40 -9.47
CA GLU A 359 7.13 7.48 -10.54
C GLU A 359 8.64 7.52 -10.82
N ASN A 360 9.29 8.67 -10.60
CA ASN A 360 10.76 8.75 -10.65
C ASN A 360 11.41 7.97 -9.51
N HIS A 361 10.86 8.02 -8.30
CA HIS A 361 11.34 7.25 -7.15
C HIS A 361 11.12 5.74 -7.35
N LEU A 362 9.94 5.34 -7.84
CA LEU A 362 9.65 3.96 -8.26
C LEU A 362 10.69 3.44 -9.25
N ARG A 363 11.02 4.23 -10.28
CA ARG A 363 12.04 3.87 -11.26
C ARG A 363 13.40 3.64 -10.59
N ASP A 364 13.76 4.46 -9.62
CA ASP A 364 15.02 4.34 -8.92
C ASP A 364 15.06 3.08 -8.03
N LEU A 365 13.97 2.76 -7.31
CA LEU A 365 13.82 1.49 -6.57
C LEU A 365 13.92 0.26 -7.48
N ILE A 366 13.21 0.28 -8.62
CA ILE A 366 13.27 -0.80 -9.63
C ILE A 366 14.71 -0.99 -10.11
N ASN A 367 15.43 0.11 -10.37
CA ASN A 367 16.81 0.06 -10.84
C ASN A 367 17.78 -0.43 -9.76
N ASP A 368 17.58 -0.07 -8.50
CA ASP A 368 18.38 -0.56 -7.38
C ASP A 368 18.26 -2.09 -7.23
N ILE A 369 17.06 -2.64 -7.41
CA ILE A 369 16.82 -4.10 -7.43
C ILE A 369 17.43 -4.74 -8.69
N ARG A 370 17.15 -4.17 -9.87
CA ARG A 370 17.54 -4.72 -11.17
C ARG A 370 19.06 -4.76 -11.38
N ASN A 371 19.77 -3.78 -10.84
CA ASN A 371 21.23 -3.71 -10.91
C ASN A 371 21.89 -4.48 -9.74
N GLY A 372 21.09 -4.96 -8.79
CA GLY A 372 21.54 -5.71 -7.62
C GLY A 372 21.83 -7.18 -7.91
N PRO A 373 22.61 -7.86 -7.04
CA PRO A 373 22.98 -9.27 -7.23
C PRO A 373 21.81 -10.27 -7.23
N ASN A 374 20.69 -9.94 -6.58
CA ASN A 374 19.50 -10.79 -6.50
C ASN A 374 18.55 -10.66 -7.71
N TRP A 375 18.86 -9.84 -8.72
CA TRP A 375 17.89 -9.56 -9.80
C TRP A 375 17.40 -10.83 -10.52
N SER A 376 18.27 -11.83 -10.73
CA SER A 376 17.98 -13.03 -11.53
C SER A 376 16.80 -13.87 -11.02
N ASP A 377 16.49 -13.80 -9.72
CA ASP A 377 15.44 -14.55 -9.04
C ASP A 377 14.51 -13.64 -8.21
N THR A 378 14.45 -12.34 -8.54
CA THR A 378 13.56 -11.37 -7.92
C THR A 378 12.29 -11.14 -8.76
N ALA A 379 11.14 -11.06 -8.12
CA ALA A 379 9.92 -10.45 -8.68
C ALA A 379 9.57 -9.17 -7.92
N ILE A 380 9.31 -8.10 -8.67
CA ILE A 380 8.79 -6.83 -8.15
C ILE A 380 7.31 -6.77 -8.50
N VAL A 381 6.47 -6.52 -7.51
CA VAL A 381 5.06 -6.17 -7.67
C VAL A 381 4.92 -4.71 -7.25
N ILE A 382 4.58 -3.86 -8.21
CA ILE A 382 4.19 -2.46 -7.92
C ILE A 382 2.68 -2.44 -7.92
N THR A 383 2.09 -1.92 -6.85
CA THR A 383 0.65 -1.64 -6.81
C THR A 383 0.36 -0.45 -5.92
N TYR A 384 -0.86 0.04 -5.98
CA TYR A 384 -1.35 1.11 -5.12
C TYR A 384 -2.21 0.51 -4.01
N ASP A 385 -2.26 1.22 -2.90
CA ASP A 385 -3.06 0.82 -1.77
C ASP A 385 -4.56 0.94 -2.00
N GLU A 386 -4.97 2.00 -2.71
CA GLU A 386 -6.34 2.31 -3.07
C GLU A 386 -6.41 3.32 -4.23
N HIS A 387 -7.64 3.69 -4.65
CA HIS A 387 -7.93 4.42 -5.89
C HIS A 387 -7.81 5.96 -5.80
N GLY A 388 -7.70 6.52 -4.60
CA GLY A 388 -7.46 7.94 -4.35
C GLY A 388 -8.64 8.84 -4.65
N GLY A 389 -9.84 8.27 -4.76
CA GLY A 389 -11.06 9.00 -5.14
C GLY A 389 -11.18 9.24 -6.65
N PHE A 390 -10.20 8.78 -7.44
CA PHE A 390 -10.26 8.83 -8.90
C PHE A 390 -11.18 7.74 -9.45
N TRP A 391 -11.92 8.10 -10.48
CA TRP A 391 -12.86 7.22 -11.15
C TRP A 391 -12.15 6.05 -11.84
N ASP A 392 -12.82 4.90 -11.82
CA ASP A 392 -12.52 3.74 -12.65
C ASP A 392 -13.83 3.18 -13.20
N HIS A 393 -13.85 2.76 -14.46
CA HIS A 393 -15.08 2.32 -15.10
C HIS A 393 -15.52 0.90 -14.72
N VAL A 394 -14.62 0.10 -14.15
CA VAL A 394 -14.89 -1.32 -13.89
C VAL A 394 -15.46 -1.48 -12.48
N ALA A 395 -16.68 -2.00 -12.44
CA ALA A 395 -17.31 -2.38 -11.18
C ALA A 395 -16.51 -3.48 -10.47
N PRO A 396 -16.30 -3.38 -9.14
CA PRO A 396 -15.68 -4.46 -8.37
C PRO A 396 -16.48 -5.76 -8.44
N PRO A 397 -15.82 -6.94 -8.33
CA PRO A 397 -16.52 -8.22 -8.27
C PRO A 397 -17.48 -8.25 -7.08
N THR A 398 -18.60 -8.95 -7.25
CA THR A 398 -19.65 -9.08 -6.21
C THR A 398 -19.91 -10.54 -5.84
N ASP A 399 -19.17 -11.48 -6.43
CA ASP A 399 -19.31 -12.89 -6.10
C ASP A 399 -18.71 -13.19 -4.71
N ALA A 400 -19.31 -14.15 -4.01
CA ALA A 400 -18.93 -14.46 -2.63
C ALA A 400 -17.54 -15.08 -2.46
N SER A 401 -16.84 -15.45 -3.54
CA SER A 401 -15.45 -15.90 -3.46
C SER A 401 -14.46 -14.75 -3.42
N HIS A 402 -14.78 -13.62 -4.04
CA HIS A 402 -13.89 -12.47 -4.15
C HIS A 402 -14.40 -11.23 -3.43
N SER A 403 -15.64 -11.24 -2.90
CA SER A 403 -16.24 -10.08 -2.25
C SER A 403 -16.89 -10.45 -0.92
N ASP A 404 -16.83 -9.51 0.02
CA ASP A 404 -17.53 -9.53 1.28
C ASP A 404 -18.02 -8.11 1.64
N ILE A 405 -18.45 -7.90 2.88
CA ILE A 405 -18.97 -6.60 3.32
C ILE A 405 -17.92 -5.48 3.37
N TRP A 406 -16.63 -5.83 3.27
CA TRP A 406 -15.51 -4.91 3.39
C TRP A 406 -15.00 -4.46 2.02
N GLY A 407 -15.20 -5.25 0.97
CA GLY A 407 -14.77 -4.93 -0.38
C GLY A 407 -14.87 -6.11 -1.36
N PRO A 408 -14.09 -6.10 -2.45
CA PRO A 408 -13.09 -5.11 -2.81
C PRO A 408 -13.71 -3.79 -3.25
N GLY A 409 -12.90 -2.73 -3.25
CA GLY A 409 -13.27 -1.47 -3.89
C GLY A 409 -12.76 -1.41 -5.34
N SER A 410 -12.47 -0.22 -5.83
CA SER A 410 -12.11 0.10 -7.22
C SER A 410 -10.79 -0.53 -7.71
N ARG A 411 -10.58 -0.60 -9.03
CA ARG A 411 -9.31 -1.09 -9.59
C ARG A 411 -8.16 -0.14 -9.28
N VAL A 412 -6.99 -0.73 -9.04
CA VAL A 412 -5.71 -0.02 -8.88
C VAL A 412 -4.69 -0.53 -9.89
N PRO A 413 -3.71 0.28 -10.31
CA PRO A 413 -2.63 -0.19 -11.15
C PRO A 413 -1.83 -1.30 -10.49
N THR A 414 -1.48 -2.35 -11.23
CA THR A 414 -0.55 -3.38 -10.74
C THR A 414 0.38 -3.86 -11.85
N ILE A 415 1.69 -3.81 -11.60
CA ILE A 415 2.73 -4.19 -12.56
C ILE A 415 3.62 -5.25 -11.92
N VAL A 416 3.89 -6.33 -12.66
CA VAL A 416 4.83 -7.37 -12.24
C VAL A 416 6.09 -7.31 -13.12
N ILE A 417 7.24 -7.09 -12.50
CA ILE A 417 8.55 -6.93 -13.17
C ILE A 417 9.49 -8.02 -12.66
N SER A 418 9.99 -8.88 -13.55
CA SER A 418 10.93 -9.95 -13.19
C SER A 418 11.62 -10.51 -14.44
N PRO A 419 12.89 -10.95 -14.37
CA PRO A 419 13.47 -11.72 -15.47
C PRO A 419 12.66 -12.99 -15.81
N LEU A 420 11.90 -13.53 -14.85
CA LEU A 420 11.06 -14.72 -15.02
C LEU A 420 9.62 -14.40 -15.47
N ALA A 421 9.23 -13.13 -15.45
CA ALA A 421 7.91 -12.69 -15.88
C ALA A 421 7.76 -12.74 -17.40
N LYS A 422 6.51 -12.94 -17.84
CA LYS A 422 6.12 -12.74 -19.24
C LYS A 422 6.44 -11.32 -19.69
N ARG A 423 6.57 -11.14 -21.01
CA ARG A 423 6.94 -9.87 -21.63
C ARG A 423 5.79 -9.32 -22.47
N GLY A 424 5.52 -8.02 -22.35
CA GLY A 424 4.44 -7.35 -23.08
C GLY A 424 3.08 -8.01 -22.88
N PHE A 425 2.79 -8.45 -21.66
CA PHE A 425 1.61 -9.25 -21.34
C PHE A 425 0.63 -8.43 -20.48
N VAL A 426 -0.61 -8.33 -20.92
CA VAL A 426 -1.70 -7.81 -20.08
C VAL A 426 -2.41 -8.98 -19.43
N ASP A 427 -2.40 -9.04 -18.10
CA ASP A 427 -3.10 -10.06 -17.34
C ASP A 427 -4.49 -9.58 -16.92
N HIS A 428 -5.50 -10.30 -17.39
CA HIS A 428 -6.92 -10.02 -17.13
C HIS A 428 -7.50 -10.84 -15.97
N THR A 429 -6.65 -11.57 -15.24
CA THR A 429 -7.08 -12.38 -14.11
C THR A 429 -7.58 -11.49 -12.99
N LEU A 430 -8.70 -11.90 -12.39
CA LEU A 430 -9.26 -11.19 -11.24
C LEU A 430 -8.33 -11.33 -10.05
N TYR A 431 -7.80 -10.20 -9.60
CA TYR A 431 -6.96 -10.10 -8.42
C TYR A 431 -7.51 -9.04 -7.47
N ASP A 432 -7.11 -9.12 -6.22
CA ASP A 432 -7.18 -8.01 -5.28
C ASP A 432 -5.90 -7.93 -4.43
N THR A 433 -5.80 -6.98 -3.49
CA THR A 433 -4.64 -6.88 -2.59
C THR A 433 -4.29 -8.22 -1.90
N THR A 434 -5.27 -9.07 -1.59
CA THR A 434 -5.04 -10.39 -0.96
C THR A 434 -4.42 -11.40 -1.92
N SER A 435 -4.40 -11.14 -3.22
CA SER A 435 -3.66 -11.93 -4.22
C SER A 435 -2.14 -11.84 -4.01
N ILE A 436 -1.64 -10.78 -3.37
CA ILE A 436 -0.24 -10.66 -2.95
C ILE A 436 0.04 -11.66 -1.81
N LEU A 437 -0.86 -11.75 -0.83
CA LEU A 437 -0.80 -12.71 0.27
C LEU A 437 -0.84 -14.15 -0.26
N ALA A 438 -1.81 -14.47 -1.13
CA ALA A 438 -1.92 -15.77 -1.78
C ALA A 438 -0.64 -16.15 -2.56
N THR A 439 0.04 -15.15 -3.16
CA THR A 439 1.33 -15.37 -3.84
C THR A 439 2.44 -15.73 -2.86
N ILE A 440 2.53 -15.03 -1.73
CA ILE A 440 3.51 -15.30 -0.67
C ILE A 440 3.24 -16.68 -0.06
N GLU A 441 2.00 -16.93 0.36
CA GLU A 441 1.57 -18.19 0.96
C GLU A 441 1.87 -19.37 0.03
N ARG A 442 1.54 -19.24 -1.26
CA ARG A 442 1.84 -20.29 -2.24
C ARG A 442 3.33 -20.50 -2.41
N ARG A 443 4.12 -19.42 -2.50
CA ARG A 443 5.54 -19.53 -2.79
C ARG A 443 6.32 -20.14 -1.62
N TRP A 444 5.96 -19.81 -0.39
CA TRP A 444 6.67 -20.25 0.81
C TRP A 444 5.93 -21.29 1.64
N ASP A 445 4.84 -21.86 1.12
CA ASP A 445 4.04 -22.91 1.76
C ASP A 445 3.52 -22.48 3.14
N LEU A 446 2.92 -21.29 3.19
CA LEU A 446 2.31 -20.73 4.40
C LEU A 446 0.81 -20.97 4.42
N ALA A 447 0.22 -20.94 5.61
CA ALA A 447 -1.23 -20.97 5.77
C ALA A 447 -1.85 -19.62 5.38
N PRO A 448 -3.04 -19.60 4.75
CA PRO A 448 -3.79 -18.37 4.55
C PRO A 448 -4.27 -17.79 5.88
N LEU A 449 -4.37 -16.47 5.96
CA LEU A 449 -4.80 -15.73 7.15
C LEU A 449 -6.32 -15.64 7.26
N GLY A 450 -7.02 -15.71 6.13
CA GLY A 450 -8.47 -15.60 6.05
C GLY A 450 -9.09 -16.47 4.96
N THR A 451 -10.32 -16.12 4.59
CA THR A 451 -11.02 -16.78 3.46
C THR A 451 -10.82 -16.04 2.14
N ARG A 452 -10.49 -14.74 2.17
CA ARG A 452 -10.28 -13.92 0.97
C ARG A 452 -8.96 -14.25 0.29
N ASP A 453 -7.86 -14.26 1.02
CA ASP A 453 -6.54 -14.72 0.55
C ASP A 453 -6.55 -16.21 0.17
N ALA A 454 -7.19 -17.08 0.94
CA ALA A 454 -7.29 -18.51 0.61
C ALA A 454 -7.95 -18.79 -0.74
N ASN A 455 -8.90 -17.95 -1.16
CA ASN A 455 -9.63 -18.07 -2.41
C ASN A 455 -9.08 -17.18 -3.54
N ALA A 456 -8.20 -16.23 -3.22
CA ALA A 456 -7.65 -15.30 -4.19
C ALA A 456 -6.79 -16.03 -5.25
N ASN A 457 -6.84 -15.54 -6.48
CA ASN A 457 -5.86 -15.95 -7.48
C ASN A 457 -4.50 -15.40 -7.06
N ASP A 458 -3.45 -16.22 -7.06
CA ASP A 458 -2.09 -15.69 -6.93
C ASP A 458 -1.52 -15.21 -8.27
N LEU A 459 -0.43 -14.45 -8.21
CA LEU A 459 0.19 -13.80 -9.37
C LEU A 459 0.98 -14.76 -10.26
N ARG A 460 0.87 -16.09 -10.10
CA ARG A 460 1.66 -17.06 -10.88
C ARG A 460 1.51 -16.92 -12.38
N ARG A 461 0.37 -16.39 -12.85
CA ARG A 461 0.07 -16.21 -14.27
C ARG A 461 0.96 -15.14 -14.92
N ALA A 462 1.53 -14.23 -14.13
CA ALA A 462 2.52 -13.27 -14.62
C ALA A 462 3.82 -13.95 -15.07
N PHE A 463 4.09 -15.17 -14.61
CA PHE A 463 5.35 -15.87 -14.84
C PHE A 463 5.23 -16.95 -15.91
N THR A 464 6.35 -17.21 -16.58
CA THR A 464 6.48 -18.40 -17.42
C THR A 464 6.70 -19.62 -16.52
N LEU A 465 6.09 -20.77 -16.85
CA LEU A 465 6.53 -22.02 -16.24
C LEU A 465 7.98 -22.20 -16.68
N GLY A 466 8.92 -22.24 -15.74
CA GLY A 466 10.30 -22.54 -16.09
C GLY A 466 10.31 -23.79 -16.97
N GLU A 467 11.00 -23.75 -18.10
CA GLU A 467 11.40 -24.98 -18.77
C GLU A 467 12.22 -25.74 -17.73
N GLY A 468 11.56 -26.66 -17.01
CA GLY A 468 12.27 -27.62 -16.21
C GLY A 468 13.27 -28.27 -17.15
N ASN A 469 14.54 -28.23 -16.80
CA ASN A 469 15.56 -29.01 -17.47
C ASN A 469 15.00 -30.42 -17.68
N ALA A 470 14.65 -30.74 -18.92
CA ALA A 470 14.35 -32.09 -19.37
C ALA A 470 15.63 -32.93 -19.35
#